data_AF-A0A3C0KAB3-F1
#
_entry.id   AF-A0A3C0KAB3-F1
#
_cell.length_a   1.000
_cell.length_b   1.000
_cell.length_c   1.000
_cell.angle_alpha   90.00
_cell.angle_beta   90.00
_cell.angle_gamma   90.00
#
_symmetry.space_group_name_H-M   'P 1'
#
loop_
_entity.id
_entity.type
_entity.pdbx_description
1 polymer ?
#
loop_
_entity_poly.entity_id
_entity_poly.type
_entity_poly.pdbx_seq_one_letter_code
_entity_poly.pdbx_strand_id
1 'polypeptide(L)' 'MNPDRTDERLTQLEIKLSYAEDLLDTLNTLVAQQQERIDLLTRELVALRYQQDQDQPTFRSLRDELPPHY' A
#
# COMPACT_ATOMS: atom_id res chain seq x y z
N MET A 1 -46.03 24.22 -5.59
CA MET A 1 -44.61 24.03 -5.20
C MET A 1 -44.27 25.24 -4.33
N ASN A 2 -43.87 25.07 -3.06
CA ASN A 2 -43.45 26.23 -2.25
C ASN A 2 -41.98 26.50 -2.54
N PRO A 3 -41.62 27.62 -3.20
CA PRO A 3 -40.24 27.94 -3.56
C PRO A 3 -39.32 27.94 -2.32
N ASP A 4 -39.78 28.49 -1.19
CA ASP A 4 -39.03 28.54 0.07
C ASP A 4 -38.57 27.16 0.57
N ARG A 5 -39.43 26.14 0.46
CA ARG A 5 -39.07 24.76 0.86
C ARG A 5 -38.06 24.13 -0.10
N THR A 6 -38.05 24.58 -1.35
CA THR A 6 -37.12 24.08 -2.37
C THR A 6 -35.75 24.71 -2.16
N ASP A 7 -35.69 26.01 -1.88
CA ASP A 7 -34.47 26.76 -1.59
C ASP A 7 -33.80 26.30 -0.28
N GLU A 8 -34.60 26.01 0.75
CA GLU A 8 -34.09 25.42 2.00
C GLU A 8 -33.44 24.05 1.75
N ARG A 9 -34.11 23.18 0.98
CA ARG A 9 -33.57 21.86 0.65
C ARG A 9 -32.33 21.96 -0.23
N LEU A 10 -32.27 22.94 -1.13
CA LEU A 10 -31.10 23.19 -1.97
C LEU A 10 -29.90 23.62 -1.12
N THR A 11 -30.08 24.59 -0.24
CA THR A 11 -29.06 25.02 0.74
C THR A 11 -28.55 23.83 1.58
N GLN A 12 -29.45 22.98 2.06
CA GLN A 12 -29.08 21.78 2.83
C GLN A 12 -28.29 20.77 2.00
N LEU A 13 -28.57 20.65 0.70
CA LEU A 13 -27.81 19.78 -0.20
C LEU A 13 -26.43 20.36 -0.51
N GLU A 14 -26.31 21.68 -0.68
CA GLU A 14 -25.03 22.36 -0.89
C GLU A 14 -24.11 22.19 0.32
N ILE A 15 -24.63 22.37 1.54
CA ILE A 15 -23.88 22.13 2.78
C ILE A 15 -23.43 20.66 2.86
N LYS A 16 -24.29 19.71 2.53
CA LYS A 16 -23.91 18.29 2.53
C LYS A 16 -22.86 17.97 1.47
N LEU A 17 -22.95 18.62 0.31
CA LEU A 17 -22.00 18.44 -0.78
C LEU A 17 -20.62 18.96 -0.38
N SER A 18 -20.51 20.14 0.24
CA SER A 18 -19.23 20.67 0.70
C SER A 18 -18.55 19.74 1.71
N TYR A 19 -19.31 19.18 2.65
CA TYR A 19 -18.76 18.18 3.59
C TYR A 19 -18.32 16.88 2.90
N ALA A 20 -19.04 16.46 1.86
CA ALA A 20 -18.67 15.26 1.09
C ALA A 20 -17.40 15.48 0.26
N GLU A 21 -17.22 16.68 -0.31
CA GLU A 21 -16.01 17.09 -1.01
C GLU A 21 -14.79 17.11 -0.07
N ASP A 22 -14.91 17.76 1.09
CA ASP A 22 -13.85 17.77 2.12
C ASP A 22 -13.48 16.35 2.59
N LEU A 23 -14.48 15.49 2.78
CA LEU A 23 -14.27 14.09 3.15
C LEU A 23 -13.54 13.32 2.04
N LEU A 24 -13.91 13.55 0.77
CA LEU A 24 -13.29 12.90 -0.38
C LEU A 24 -11.81 13.29 -0.48
N ASP A 25 -11.46 14.56 -0.30
CA ASP A 25 -10.07 15.02 -0.30
C ASP A 25 -9.26 14.43 0.86
N THR A 26 -9.88 14.34 2.04
CA THR A 26 -9.27 13.69 3.21
C THR A 26 -9.00 12.20 2.94
N LEU A 27 -9.97 11.49 2.35
CA LEU A 27 -9.82 10.07 2.01
C LEU A 27 -8.76 9.85 0.93
N ASN A 28 -8.71 10.70 -0.09
CA ASN A 28 -7.67 10.63 -1.13
C ASN A 28 -6.26 10.79 -0.52
N THR A 29 -6.09 11.78 0.36
CA THR A 29 -4.82 12.00 1.05
C THR A 29 -4.42 10.78 1.88
N LEU A 30 -5.39 10.20 2.60
CA LEU A 30 -5.17 9.01 3.41
C LEU A 30 -4.81 7.79 2.54
N VAL A 31 -5.48 7.58 1.42
CA VAL A 31 -5.19 6.48 0.48
C VAL A 31 -3.79 6.61 -0.10
N ALA A 32 -3.36 7.82 -0.48
CA ALA A 32 -2.00 8.07 -0.97
C ALA A 32 -0.94 7.69 0.08
N GLN A 33 -1.11 8.12 1.33
CA GLN A 33 -0.21 7.75 2.44
C GLN A 33 -0.18 6.24 2.70
N GLN A 34 -1.34 5.58 2.61
CA GLN A 34 -1.41 4.13 2.74
C GLN A 34 -0.66 3.41 1.61
N GLN A 35 -0.77 3.90 0.37
CA GLN A 35 -0.04 3.34 -0.76
C GLN A 35 1.48 3.42 -0.55
N GLU A 36 1.99 4.57 -0.12
CA GLU A 36 3.42 4.73 0.18
C GLU A 36 3.89 3.75 1.27
N ARG A 37 3.06 3.54 2.32
CA ARG A 37 3.37 2.58 3.38
C ARG A 37 3.37 1.14 2.88
N ILE A 38 2.42 0.76 2.02
CA ILE A 38 2.35 -0.56 1.41
C ILE A 38 3.57 -0.81 0.53
N ASP A 39 4.00 0.18 -0.24
CA ASP A 39 5.19 0.05 -1.09
C ASP A 39 6.46 -0.17 -0.27
N LEU A 40 6.60 0.51 0.86
CA LEU A 40 7.70 0.28 1.81
C LEU A 40 7.68 -1.14 2.37
N LEU A 41 6.53 -1.59 2.87
CA LEU A 41 6.37 -2.95 3.41
C LEU A 41 6.64 -4.01 2.34
N THR A 42 6.20 -3.78 1.10
CA THR A 42 6.44 -4.68 -0.03
C THR A 42 7.93 -4.82 -0.32
N ARG A 43 8.68 -3.71 -0.33
CA ARG A 43 10.15 -3.72 -0.50
C ARG A 43 10.84 -4.49 0.64
N GLU A 44 10.43 -4.27 1.88
CA GLU A 44 10.98 -5.00 3.04
C GLU A 44 10.72 -6.51 2.93
N LEU A 45 9.51 -6.93 2.54
CA LEU A 45 9.19 -8.34 2.34
C LEU A 45 10.02 -9.00 1.24
N VAL A 46 10.27 -8.27 0.14
CA VAL A 46 11.14 -8.76 -0.94
C VAL A 46 12.57 -8.91 -0.45
N ALA A 47 13.12 -7.92 0.28
CA ALA A 47 14.46 -8.00 0.84
C ALA A 47 14.63 -9.18 1.80
N LEU A 48 13.63 -9.43 2.66
CA LEU A 48 13.63 -10.58 3.57
C LEU A 48 13.65 -11.92 2.82
N ARG A 49 12.88 -12.06 1.74
CA ARG A 49 12.91 -13.26 0.89
C ARG A 49 14.29 -13.48 0.25
N TYR A 50 14.88 -12.42 -0.29
CA TYR A 50 16.22 -12.50 -0.86
C TYR A 50 17.27 -12.93 0.16
N GLN A 51 17.17 -12.46 1.41
CA GLN A 51 18.08 -12.88 2.48
C GLN A 51 17.90 -14.36 2.82
N GLN A 52 16.66 -14.85 2.91
CA GLN A 52 16.39 -16.26 3.18
C GLN A 52 16.92 -17.19 2.08
N ASP A 53 16.84 -16.78 0.82
CA ASP A 53 17.38 -17.54 -0.31
C ASP A 53 18.93 -17.56 -0.32
N GLN A 54 19.58 -16.49 0.15
CA GLN A 54 21.04 -16.43 0.28
C GLN A 54 21.59 -17.27 1.44
N ASP A 55 20.85 -17.36 2.56
CA ASP A 55 21.22 -18.19 3.72
C ASP A 55 20.91 -19.69 3.51
N GLN A 56 20.25 -20.04 2.40
CA GLN A 56 20.06 -21.44 2.03
C GLN A 56 21.42 -21.99 1.58
N PRO A 57 21.98 -23.00 2.27
CA PRO A 57 23.29 -23.52 1.91
C PRO A 57 23.16 -24.06 0.49
N THR A 58 23.85 -23.43 -0.46
CA THR A 58 24.13 -24.06 -1.74
C THR A 58 24.64 -25.44 -1.39
N PHE A 59 23.92 -26.50 -1.79
CA PHE A 59 24.36 -27.89 -1.68
C PHE A 59 25.58 -28.03 -2.61
N ARG A 60 26.71 -27.43 -2.23
CA ARG A 60 28.02 -27.73 -2.76
C ARG A 60 28.25 -29.15 -2.28
N SER A 61 27.96 -30.09 -3.16
CA SER A 61 28.14 -31.51 -2.88
C SER A 61 29.54 -31.68 -2.30
N LEU A 62 29.66 -32.41 -1.18
CA LEU A 62 30.90 -32.92 -0.60
C LEU A 62 31.77 -33.74 -1.59
N ARG A 63 31.33 -33.86 -2.85
CA ARG A 63 32.01 -34.47 -3.99
C ARG A 63 32.98 -33.50 -4.69
N ASP A 64 32.80 -32.19 -4.53
CA ASP A 64 33.70 -31.18 -5.12
C ASP A 64 34.96 -30.94 -4.27
N GLU A 65 35.08 -31.60 -3.12
CA GLU A 65 36.23 -31.47 -2.20
C GLU A 65 37.21 -32.66 -2.26
N LEU A 66 37.06 -33.65 -3.16
CA LEU A 66 38.05 -34.73 -3.26
C LEU A 66 39.29 -34.24 -4.04
N PRO A 67 40.43 -33.92 -3.39
CA PRO A 67 41.60 -33.41 -4.09
C PRO A 67 42.29 -34.58 -4.82
N PRO A 68 42.91 -34.34 -6.00
CA PRO A 68 43.65 -35.39 -6.69
C PRO A 68 44.84 -35.81 -5.82
N HIS A 69 44.82 -37.05 -5.34
CA HIS A 69 45.98 -37.65 -4.67
C HIS A 69 47.10 -37.86 -5.70
N TYR A 70 48.24 -37.19 -5.48
CA TYR A 70 49.51 -37.42 -6.15
C TYR A 70 50.47 -38.15 -5.22
#